data_AF-A0A969KIQ1-F1
#
_entry.id   AF-A0A969KIQ1-F1
#
_cell.length_a   1.000
_cell.length_b   1.000
_cell.length_c   1.000
_cell.angle_alpha   90.00
_cell.angle_beta   90.00
_cell.angle_gamma   90.00
#
_symmetry.space_group_name_H-M   'P 1'
#
loop_
_entity.id
_entity.type
_entity.pdbx_description
1 polymer ?
#
loop_
_entity_poly.entity_id
_entity_poly.type
_entity_poly.pdbx_seq_one_letter_code
_entity_poly.pdbx_strand_id
1 'polypeptide(L)'
;CQKRKNILVVQKILNSIVMDYYVSNTSISIQGGFPCYQKNFIEKFTIPIFTKSEIKILEKMTNKMEIDEFLIKKYRASISLPNIISTNINFIQRTK
;
A
#
# COMPACT_ATOMS: atom_id res chain seq x y z
N CYS A 1 1.50 13.87 22.39
CA CYS A 1 2.08 12.58 21.95
C CYS A 1 1.53 12.01 20.63
N GLN A 2 0.68 12.74 19.87
CA GLN A 2 0.04 12.22 18.65
C GLN A 2 0.96 12.11 17.42
N LYS A 3 2.02 12.94 17.34
CA LYS A 3 2.94 13.02 16.18
C LYS A 3 3.62 11.69 15.81
N ARG A 4 4.01 10.87 16.81
CA ARG A 4 4.72 9.59 16.57
C ARG A 4 3.83 8.47 16.02
N LYS A 5 2.50 8.55 16.21
CA LYS A 5 1.58 7.50 15.74
C LYS A 5 1.34 7.58 14.24
N ASN A 6 1.24 8.81 13.73
CA ASN A 6 1.03 9.03 12.31
C ASN A 6 2.24 8.63 11.45
N ILE A 7 3.48 8.77 11.94
CA ILE A 7 4.67 8.42 11.15
C ILE A 7 4.77 6.91 10.88
N LEU A 8 4.36 6.04 11.81
CA LEU A 8 4.41 4.59 11.63
C LEU A 8 3.45 4.12 10.54
N VAL A 9 2.24 4.69 10.50
CA VAL A 9 1.26 4.38 9.45
C VAL A 9 1.76 4.86 8.09
N VAL A 10 2.30 6.09 8.02
CA VAL A 10 2.88 6.63 6.79
C VAL A 10 4.04 5.76 6.32
N GLN A 11 4.91 5.32 7.22
CA GLN A 11 6.02 4.43 6.89
C GLN A 11 5.53 3.12 6.28
N LYS A 12 4.45 2.51 6.81
CA LYS A 12 3.87 1.29 6.25
C LYS A 12 3.30 1.52 4.85
N ILE A 13 2.63 2.64 4.62
CA ILE A 13 2.11 3.01 3.30
C ILE A 13 3.25 3.16 2.30
N LEU A 14 4.31 3.89 2.65
CA LEU A 14 5.45 4.14 1.76
C LEU A 14 6.27 2.88 1.45
N ASN A 15 6.25 1.86 2.32
CA ASN A 15 6.92 0.58 2.11
C ASN A 15 5.99 -0.53 1.59
N SER A 16 4.79 -0.16 1.12
CA SER A 16 3.78 -1.11 0.63
C SER A 16 3.82 -1.25 -0.88
N ILE A 17 3.21 -2.34 -1.37
CA ILE A 17 3.05 -2.59 -2.81
C ILE A 17 2.21 -1.51 -3.52
N VAL A 18 1.37 -0.78 -2.79
CA VAL A 18 0.60 0.33 -3.35
C VAL A 18 1.53 1.48 -3.76
N MET A 19 2.57 1.74 -2.97
CA MET A 19 3.57 2.75 -3.31
C MET A 19 4.41 2.29 -4.50
N ASP A 20 4.82 1.02 -4.53
CA ASP A 20 5.55 0.44 -5.65
C ASP A 20 4.74 0.52 -6.95
N TYR A 21 3.45 0.16 -6.90
CA TYR A 21 2.52 0.28 -8.03
C TYR A 21 2.37 1.74 -8.48
N TYR A 22 2.22 2.67 -7.54
CA TYR A 22 2.09 4.09 -7.87
C TYR A 22 3.33 4.60 -8.60
N VAL A 23 4.53 4.33 -8.07
CA VAL A 23 5.80 4.76 -8.66
C VAL A 23 6.01 4.09 -10.02
N SER A 24 5.71 2.81 -10.15
CA SER A 24 5.88 2.08 -11.41
C SER A 24 4.99 2.63 -12.54
N ASN A 25 3.79 3.13 -12.22
CA ASN A 25 2.88 3.67 -13.22
C ASN A 25 3.05 5.18 -13.49
N THR A 26 3.60 5.93 -12.52
CA THR A 26 3.72 7.38 -12.62
C THR A 26 5.12 7.88 -12.93
N SER A 27 6.15 7.07 -12.66
CA SER A 27 7.51 7.46 -12.95
C SER A 27 7.79 7.36 -14.45
N ILE A 28 8.32 8.46 -15.01
CA ILE A 28 8.98 8.42 -16.31
C ILE A 28 10.39 7.89 -16.06
N SER A 29 10.75 6.80 -16.72
CA SER A 29 12.09 6.24 -16.64
C SER A 29 13.11 7.28 -17.10
N ILE A 30 14.05 7.63 -16.22
CA ILE A 30 15.23 8.39 -16.63
C ILE A 30 16.15 7.52 -17.50
N GLN A 31 17.07 8.14 -18.23
CA GLN A 31 18.06 7.44 -19.04
C GLN A 31 18.86 6.48 -18.13
N GLY A 32 18.64 5.17 -18.30
CA GLY A 32 19.14 4.12 -17.39
C GLY A 32 18.05 3.25 -16.73
N GLY A 33 16.75 3.55 -16.91
CA GLY A 33 15.65 2.65 -16.53
C GLY A 33 15.26 2.67 -15.05
N PHE A 34 15.82 3.56 -14.24
CA PHE A 34 15.45 3.69 -12.82
C PHE A 34 14.24 4.60 -12.61
N PRO A 35 13.30 4.25 -11.70
CA PRO A 35 12.16 5.09 -11.39
C PRO A 35 12.60 6.38 -10.70
N CYS A 36 12.10 7.51 -11.19
CA CYS A 36 12.43 8.82 -10.64
C CYS A 36 11.44 9.22 -9.52
N TYR A 37 11.96 9.45 -8.32
CA TYR A 37 11.21 9.90 -7.14
C TYR A 37 11.18 11.44 -7.00
N GLN A 38 11.19 12.17 -8.13
CA GLN A 38 11.15 13.63 -8.12
C GLN A 38 9.88 14.15 -7.41
N LYS A 39 10.02 15.31 -6.75
CA LYS A 39 8.98 15.96 -5.95
C LYS A 39 7.64 16.08 -6.69
N ASN A 40 7.70 16.41 -7.98
CA ASN A 40 6.53 16.60 -8.85
C ASN A 40 5.66 15.35 -9.07
N PHE A 41 6.20 14.15 -8.77
CA PHE A 41 5.50 12.87 -8.95
C PHE A 41 4.96 12.32 -7.62
N ILE A 42 5.71 12.45 -6.53
CA ILE A 42 5.25 12.03 -5.19
C ILE A 42 4.18 12.97 -4.63
N GLU A 43 4.22 14.26 -4.97
CA GLU A 43 3.21 15.24 -4.51
C GLU A 43 1.78 14.89 -4.96
N LYS A 44 1.63 14.12 -6.04
CA LYS A 44 0.31 13.65 -6.51
C LYS A 44 -0.16 12.37 -5.80
N PHE A 45 0.70 11.72 -5.01
CA PHE A 45 0.33 10.55 -4.22
C PHE A 45 -0.54 10.99 -3.04
N THR A 46 -1.79 10.53 -3.02
CA THR A 46 -2.75 10.93 -1.99
C THR A 46 -2.90 9.83 -0.94
N ILE A 47 -2.68 10.18 0.33
CA ILE A 47 -2.96 9.29 1.46
C ILE A 47 -4.47 9.33 1.75
N PRO A 48 -5.19 8.19 1.71
CA PRO A 48 -6.62 8.17 1.97
C PRO A 48 -6.91 8.45 3.45
N ILE A 49 -8.14 8.86 3.74
CA ILE A 49 -8.57 9.11 5.11
C ILE A 49 -8.72 7.77 5.83
N PHE A 50 -7.96 7.58 6.90
CA PHE A 50 -8.08 6.43 7.80
C PHE A 50 -8.89 6.80 9.05
N THR A 51 -9.79 5.90 9.42
CA THR A 51 -10.48 5.96 10.71
C THR A 51 -9.52 5.62 11.85
N LYS A 52 -9.87 6.02 13.08
CA LYS A 52 -9.04 5.72 14.26
C LYS A 52 -8.88 4.21 14.51
N SER A 53 -9.86 3.39 14.14
CA SER A 53 -9.78 1.93 14.24
C SER A 53 -8.81 1.36 13.21
N GLU A 54 -8.89 1.79 11.96
CA GLU A 54 -7.98 1.38 10.90
C GLU A 54 -6.53 1.74 11.23
N ILE A 55 -6.28 2.94 11.77
CA ILE A 55 -4.94 3.35 12.23
C ILE A 55 -4.42 2.38 13.30
N LYS A 56 -5.23 2.04 14.30
CA LYS A 56 -4.84 1.09 15.36
C LYS A 56 -4.57 -0.32 14.83
N ILE A 57 -5.35 -0.76 13.83
CA ILE A 57 -5.13 -2.05 13.16
C ILE A 57 -3.79 -2.02 12.43
N LEU A 58 -3.58 -1.02 11.58
CA LEU A 58 -2.35 -0.84 10.83
C LEU A 58 -1.13 -0.69 11.76
N GLU A 59 -1.24 -0.01 12.90
CA GLU A 59 -0.15 0.11 13.88
C GLU A 59 0.30 -1.26 14.40
N LYS A 60 -0.64 -2.15 14.70
CA LYS A 60 -0.38 -3.48 15.28
C LYS A 60 0.06 -4.53 14.26
N MET A 61 -0.34 -4.38 12.99
CA MET A 61 0.05 -5.32 11.93
C MET A 61 1.56 -5.32 11.72
N THR A 62 2.17 -6.51 11.69
CA THR A 62 3.60 -6.70 11.41
C THR A 62 3.84 -7.47 10.12
N ASN A 63 2.86 -8.27 9.71
CA ASN A 63 2.91 -9.04 8.47
C ASN A 63 2.78 -8.11 7.25
N LYS A 64 3.81 -8.07 6.40
CA LYS A 64 3.83 -7.24 5.19
C LYS A 64 2.67 -7.56 4.25
N MET A 65 2.32 -8.84 4.07
CA MET A 65 1.27 -9.27 3.15
C MET A 65 -0.10 -8.76 3.60
N GLU A 66 -0.43 -8.90 4.88
CA GLU A 66 -1.68 -8.38 5.45
C GLU A 66 -1.78 -6.86 5.34
N ILE A 67 -0.65 -6.16 5.52
CA ILE A 67 -0.58 -4.71 5.33
C ILE A 67 -0.84 -4.35 3.86
N ASP A 68 -0.21 -5.05 2.92
CA ASP A 68 -0.37 -4.84 1.49
C ASP A 68 -1.83 -5.08 1.06
N GLU A 69 -2.46 -6.17 1.47
CA GLU A 69 -3.87 -6.46 1.19
C GLU A 69 -4.81 -5.40 1.75
N PHE A 70 -4.57 -4.99 3.01
CA PHE A 70 -5.34 -3.94 3.66
C PHE A 70 -5.27 -2.62 2.87
N LEU A 71 -4.06 -2.24 2.45
CA LEU A 71 -3.82 -1.01 1.71
C LEU A 71 -4.39 -1.08 0.28
N ILE A 72 -4.25 -2.21 -0.42
CA ILE A 72 -4.87 -2.41 -1.75
C ILE A 72 -6.37 -2.17 -1.67
N LYS A 73 -7.04 -2.78 -0.68
CA LYS A 73 -8.48 -2.60 -0.44
C LYS A 73 -8.82 -1.14 -0.11
N LYS A 74 -8.00 -0.47 0.71
CA LYS A 74 -8.23 0.93 1.10
C LYS A 74 -8.10 1.90 -0.07
N TYR A 75 -7.07 1.73 -0.91
CA TYR A 75 -6.82 2.55 -2.09
C TYR A 75 -7.73 2.19 -3.28
N ARG A 76 -8.48 1.08 -3.19
CA ARG A 76 -9.29 0.52 -4.29
C ARG A 76 -8.44 0.32 -5.56
N ALA A 77 -7.16 0.03 -5.38
CA ALA A 77 -6.23 -0.14 -6.48
C ALA A 77 -6.42 -1.54 -7.09
N SER A 78 -6.46 -1.63 -8.42
CA SER A 78 -6.51 -2.90 -9.14
C SER A 78 -5.10 -3.51 -9.25
N ILE A 79 -4.51 -3.86 -8.11
CA ILE A 79 -3.18 -4.47 -8.03
C ILE A 79 -3.38 -5.97 -7.84
N SER A 80 -2.91 -6.77 -8.79
CA SER A 80 -2.72 -8.20 -8.55
C SER A 80 -1.51 -8.37 -7.63
N LEU A 81 -1.70 -8.95 -6.44
CA LEU A 81 -0.54 -9.35 -5.63
C LEU A 81 0.31 -10.31 -6.47
N PRO A 82 1.66 -10.21 -6.43
CA PRO A 82 2.52 -11.19 -7.07
C PRO A 82 2.14 -12.57 -6.53
N ASN A 83 1.80 -13.48 -7.43
CA ASN A 83 1.45 -14.87 -7.10
C ASN A 83 2.59 -15.53 -6.32
N ILE A 84 2.53 -15.45 -4.99
CA ILE A 84 3.16 -16.43 -4.12
C ILE A 84 2.16 -17.59 -4.08
N ILE A 85 2.53 -18.67 -4.77
CA ILE A 85 1.75 -19.89 -4.91
C ILE A 85 1.29 -20.42 -3.54
N SER A 86 0.00 -20.73 -3.45
CA SER A 86 -0.67 -21.61 -2.48
C SER A 86 -0.42 -21.38 -0.99
N THR A 87 -1.41 -20.80 -0.29
CA THR A 87 -2.06 -21.50 0.85
C THR A 87 -3.36 -20.77 1.21
N ASN A 88 -4.49 -21.48 1.03
CA ASN A 88 -5.84 -21.15 1.50
C ASN A 88 -6.59 -19.96 0.88
N ILE A 89 -6.80 -20.01 -0.44
CA ILE A 89 -8.06 -19.48 -1.01
C ILE A 89 -9.17 -20.48 -0.64
N ASN A 90 -9.72 -20.34 0.57
CA ASN A 90 -10.93 -21.05 0.99
C ASN A 90 -11.88 -20.19 1.82
N PHE A 91 -11.81 -18.86 1.70
CA PHE A 91 -12.81 -17.97 2.28
C PHE A 91 -13.23 -16.90 1.28
N ILE A 92 -14.14 -17.27 0.40
CA ILE A 92 -15.55 -16.82 0.41
C ILE A 92 -16.13 -17.34 -0.91
N GLN A 93 -16.77 -18.52 -0.80
CA GLN A 93 -17.90 -18.89 -1.63
C GLN A 93 -18.87 -17.70 -1.62
N ARG A 94 -18.83 -16.87 -2.67
CA ARG A 94 -19.83 -15.83 -2.87
C ARG A 94 -21.05 -16.52 -3.46
N THR A 95 -21.91 -16.94 -2.55
CA THR A 95 -23.31 -17.27 -2.79
C THR A 95 -23.99 -16.16 -3.60
N LYS A 96 -24.22 -16.43 -4.88
CA LYS A 96 -25.53 -16.41 -5.57
C LYS A 96 -25.32 -16.69 -7.06
#